data_AF-A0A9P0E051-F1
#
_entry.id   AF-A0A9P0E051-F1
#
_cell.length_a   1.000
_cell.length_b   1.000
_cell.length_c   1.000
_cell.angle_alpha   90.00
_cell.angle_beta   90.00
_cell.angle_gamma   90.00
#
_symmetry.space_group_name_H-M   'P 1'
#
loop_
_entity.id
_entity.type
_entity.pdbx_description
1 polymer ?
#
loop_
_entity_poly.entity_id
_entity_poly.type
_entity_poly.pdbx_seq_one_letter_code
_entity_poly.pdbx_strand_id
1 'polypeptide(L)'
;MWQNRFSHVNKTTTYESPCVRNPDPPPKPEPRAVTLERSPSLGFGFVAGSEKPVIVRFVTEGGPSVDKVSVAVDFYKKGHVTAV
;
A
#
# COMPACT_ATOMS: atom_id res chain seq x y z
N MET A 1 0.88 -58.37 -21.30
CA MET A 1 1.69 -57.41 -22.09
C MET A 1 1.64 -56.07 -21.36
N TRP A 2 2.68 -55.74 -20.61
CA TRP A 2 2.82 -54.49 -19.89
C TRP A 2 3.63 -53.54 -20.77
N GLN A 3 3.10 -52.39 -21.17
CA GLN A 3 3.88 -51.17 -21.44
C GLN A 3 2.94 -49.96 -21.34
N ASN A 4 2.66 -49.51 -20.11
CA ASN A 4 2.13 -48.16 -19.92
C ASN A 4 3.34 -47.21 -19.96
N ARG A 5 3.64 -46.68 -21.15
CA ARG A 5 4.64 -45.60 -21.31
C ARG A 5 4.17 -44.42 -20.47
N PHE A 6 4.74 -44.27 -19.28
CA PHE A 6 4.64 -43.03 -18.53
C PHE A 6 5.25 -41.93 -19.41
N SER A 7 4.41 -41.01 -19.85
CA SER A 7 4.85 -39.76 -20.48
C SER A 7 5.67 -39.01 -19.45
N HIS A 8 6.98 -39.24 -19.43
CA HIS A 8 7.92 -38.42 -18.69
C HIS A 8 7.87 -37.01 -19.28
N VAL A 9 7.04 -36.16 -18.69
CA VAL A 9 7.10 -34.72 -18.91
C VAL A 9 8.22 -34.19 -18.03
N ASN A 10 9.38 -33.96 -18.63
CA ASN A 10 10.48 -33.27 -17.96
C ASN A 10 9.99 -31.87 -17.55
N LYS A 11 9.96 -31.58 -16.25
CA LYS A 11 9.66 -30.25 -15.71
C LYS A 11 10.96 -29.54 -15.40
N THR A 12 11.41 -28.70 -16.32
CA THR A 12 12.51 -27.77 -16.07
C THR A 12 11.91 -26.51 -15.44
N THR A 13 12.10 -26.32 -14.14
CA THR A 13 11.85 -25.01 -13.53
C THR A 13 13.05 -24.14 -13.86
N THR A 14 12.91 -23.19 -14.79
CA THR A 14 14.00 -22.24 -14.99
C THR A 14 14.05 -21.37 -13.73
N TYR A 15 15.18 -21.37 -13.02
CA TYR A 15 15.49 -20.40 -11.96
C TYR A 15 15.76 -19.02 -12.59
N GLU A 16 14.94 -18.60 -13.56
CA GLU A 16 14.90 -17.18 -13.90
C GLU A 16 14.21 -16.54 -12.71
N SER A 17 14.99 -15.90 -11.85
CA SER A 17 14.44 -14.87 -10.99
C SER A 17 13.62 -13.97 -11.91
N PRO A 18 12.33 -13.69 -11.63
CA PRO A 18 11.56 -12.80 -12.47
C PRO A 18 12.29 -11.47 -12.41
N CYS A 19 13.16 -11.23 -13.39
CA CYS A 19 13.73 -9.94 -13.68
C CYS A 19 12.56 -9.14 -14.19
N VAL A 20 11.72 -8.71 -13.25
CA VAL A 20 11.04 -7.44 -13.35
C VAL A 20 12.20 -6.50 -13.55
N ARG A 21 12.49 -6.19 -14.82
CA ARG A 21 13.37 -5.11 -15.23
C ARG A 21 12.84 -3.92 -14.46
N ASN A 22 13.40 -3.65 -13.26
CA ASN A 22 12.78 -2.80 -12.25
C ASN A 22 12.27 -1.57 -12.97
N PRO A 23 10.95 -1.43 -13.22
CA PRO A 23 10.46 -0.13 -13.61
C PRO A 23 10.87 0.74 -12.43
N ASP A 24 11.62 1.79 -12.71
CA ASP A 24 11.92 2.79 -11.69
C ASP A 24 10.61 3.06 -10.94
N PRO A 25 10.57 2.88 -9.60
CA PRO A 25 9.34 3.07 -8.86
C PRO A 25 8.79 4.44 -9.25
N PRO A 26 7.48 4.57 -9.51
CA PRO A 26 6.93 5.85 -9.91
C PRO A 26 7.38 6.93 -8.91
N PRO A 27 7.72 8.14 -9.39
CA PRO A 27 8.28 9.17 -8.54
C PRO A 27 7.39 9.38 -7.32
N LYS A 28 7.98 9.31 -6.14
CA LYS A 28 7.25 9.48 -4.88
C LYS A 28 6.57 10.86 -4.90
N PRO A 29 5.30 10.97 -4.49
CA PRO A 29 4.64 12.27 -4.38
C PRO A 29 5.46 13.22 -3.52
N GLU A 30 5.59 14.48 -3.93
CA GLU A 30 6.29 15.47 -3.14
C GLU A 30 5.61 15.67 -1.76
N PRO A 31 6.39 15.84 -0.68
CA PRO A 31 5.83 16.12 0.64
C PRO A 31 4.98 17.40 0.60
N ARG A 32 3.69 17.27 0.97
CA ARG A 32 2.77 18.39 1.07
C ARG A 32 2.15 18.48 2.47
N ALA A 33 1.91 19.71 2.93
CA ALA A 33 1.17 19.94 4.16
C ALA A 33 -0.33 19.82 3.88
N VAL A 34 -1.04 19.03 4.68
CA VAL A 34 -2.49 18.82 4.56
C VAL A 34 -3.14 19.09 5.90
N THR A 35 -4.17 19.94 5.91
CA THR A 35 -5.01 20.17 7.10
C THR A 35 -6.15 19.17 7.14
N LEU A 36 -6.16 18.34 8.19
CA LEU A 36 -7.16 17.32 8.42
C LEU A 36 -8.14 17.80 9.50
N GLU A 37 -9.43 17.73 9.19
CA GLU A 37 -10.51 18.07 10.11
C GLU A 37 -11.10 16.81 10.69
N ARG A 38 -11.32 16.78 12.01
CA ARG A 38 -11.84 15.61 12.71
C ARG A 38 -13.37 15.65 12.74
N SER A 39 -14.01 14.67 12.11
CA SER A 39 -15.44 14.40 12.25
C SER A 39 -15.76 13.82 13.64
N PRO A 40 -16.87 14.23 14.29
CA PRO A 40 -17.30 13.66 15.57
C PRO A 40 -17.59 12.15 15.52
N SER A 41 -18.09 11.64 14.40
CA SER A 41 -18.49 10.23 14.24
C SER A 41 -17.43 9.38 13.53
N LEU A 42 -16.74 9.95 12.54
CA LEU A 42 -15.81 9.21 11.67
C LEU A 42 -14.33 9.52 11.95
N GLY A 43 -14.03 10.40 12.90
CA GLY A 43 -12.65 10.88 13.11
C GLY A 43 -12.13 11.54 11.83
N PHE A 44 -10.94 11.14 11.37
CA PHE A 44 -10.39 11.64 10.10
C PHE A 44 -10.88 10.85 8.87
N GLY A 45 -11.68 9.80 9.03
CA GLY A 45 -12.23 9.03 7.90
C GLY A 45 -11.21 8.22 7.11
N PHE A 46 -10.10 7.82 7.73
CA PHE A 46 -9.14 6.87 7.16
C PHE A 46 -8.52 5.99 8.24
N VAL A 47 -8.02 4.82 7.83
CA VAL A 47 -7.24 3.90 8.66
C VAL A 47 -5.80 3.95 8.21
N ALA A 48 -4.89 4.16 9.15
CA ALA A 48 -3.46 4.12 8.90
C ALA A 48 -2.77 3.10 9.81
N GLY A 49 -1.67 2.52 9.32
CA GLY A 49 -0.98 1.46 10.04
C GLY A 49 0.48 1.36 9.65
N SER A 50 1.34 1.80 10.58
CA SER A 50 2.81 1.65 10.67
C SER A 50 3.33 2.68 11.70
N GLU A 51 4.51 2.46 12.31
CA GLU A 51 5.07 3.44 13.25
C GLU A 51 5.56 4.69 12.54
N LYS A 52 6.47 4.56 11.56
CA LYS A 52 6.96 5.63 10.68
C LYS A 52 7.52 5.04 9.37
N PRO A 53 7.22 5.61 8.18
CA PRO A 53 6.12 6.56 7.93
C PRO A 53 4.78 5.93 8.23
N VAL A 54 3.77 6.72 8.59
CA VAL A 54 2.40 6.22 8.81
C VAL A 54 1.70 6.06 7.46
N ILE A 55 1.37 4.83 7.07
CA ILE A 55 0.80 4.53 5.74
C ILE A 55 -0.71 4.46 5.82
N VAL A 56 -1.39 5.18 4.94
CA VAL A 56 -2.85 5.07 4.77
C VAL A 56 -3.20 3.78 4.05
N ARG A 57 -4.02 2.97 4.70
CA ARG A 57 -4.46 1.68 4.15
C ARG A 57 -5.84 1.78 3.51
N PHE A 58 -6.71 2.61 4.07
CA PHE A 58 -8.09 2.77 3.62
C PHE A 58 -8.58 4.19 3.90
N VAL A 59 -9.39 4.75 3.00
CA VAL A 59 -10.10 6.02 3.17
C VAL A 59 -11.58 5.74 2.99
N THR A 60 -12.40 6.21 3.93
CA THR A 60 -13.85 6.04 3.89
C THR A 60 -14.43 6.89 2.76
N GLU A 61 -15.19 6.27 1.86
CA GLU A 61 -15.92 6.98 0.80
C GLU A 61 -16.91 7.99 1.39
N GLY A 62 -16.97 9.20 0.81
CA GLY A 62 -17.75 10.32 1.34
C GLY A 62 -17.27 10.83 2.71
N GLY A 63 -16.13 10.33 3.21
CA GLY A 63 -15.55 10.74 4.48
C GLY A 63 -14.77 12.05 4.40
N PRO A 64 -14.39 12.62 5.55
CA PRO A 64 -13.77 13.95 5.64
C PRO A 64 -12.39 14.09 4.96
N SER A 65 -11.75 12.98 4.58
CA SER A 65 -10.42 12.97 3.95
C SER A 65 -10.39 12.46 2.51
N VAL A 66 -11.55 12.18 1.89
CA VAL A 66 -11.64 11.54 0.56
C VAL A 66 -10.88 12.29 -0.54
N ASP A 67 -10.91 13.63 -0.53
CA ASP A 67 -10.22 14.46 -1.53
C ASP A 67 -8.82 14.93 -1.11
N LYS A 68 -8.44 14.67 0.15
CA LYS A 68 -7.20 15.18 0.75
C LYS A 68 -6.09 14.13 0.73
N VAL A 69 -6.48 12.86 0.84
CA VAL A 69 -5.59 11.74 1.13
C VAL A 69 -5.94 10.56 0.24
N SER A 70 -4.94 9.93 -0.36
CA SER A 70 -5.09 8.67 -1.09
C SER A 70 -4.45 7.50 -0.33
N VAL A 71 -4.84 6.28 -0.68
CA VAL A 71 -4.21 5.07 -0.15
C VAL A 71 -2.73 5.01 -0.53
N ALA A 72 -1.92 4.35 0.30
CA ALA A 72 -0.47 4.25 0.16
C ALA A 72 0.29 5.59 0.27
N VAL A 73 -0.35 6.66 0.73
CA VAL A 73 0.33 7.89 1.12
C VAL A 73 0.95 7.73 2.50
N ASP A 74 2.20 8.16 2.61
CA ASP A 74 2.96 8.26 3.85
C ASP A 74 2.65 9.57 4.57
N PHE A 75 2.38 9.49 5.87
CA PHE A 75 2.32 10.64 6.76
C PHE A 75 3.54 10.72 7.66
N TYR A 76 4.05 11.94 7.79
CA TYR A 76 5.00 12.32 8.82
C TYR A 76 4.34 13.37 9.71
N LYS A 77 4.14 13.03 10.98
CA LYS A 77 3.62 13.97 11.97
C LYS A 77 4.62 15.11 12.17
N LYS A 78 4.22 16.34 11.83
CA LYS A 78 4.97 17.56 12.16
C LYS A 78 4.56 18.01 13.58
N GLY A 79 5.39 17.73 14.58
CA GLY A 79 5.21 18.24 15.96
C GLY A 79 4.36 17.37 16.91
N HIS A 80 4.24 17.79 18.18
CA HIS A 80 3.45 17.12 19.21
C HIS A 80 1.94 17.23 18.89
N VAL A 81 1.21 16.12 18.93
CA VAL A 81 -0.27 16.09 18.86
C VAL A 81 -0.72 15.71 20.26
N THR A 82 -1.35 16.65 20.96
CA THR A 82 -2.07 16.40 22.20
C THR A 82 -3.45 15.90 21.80
N ALA A 83 -3.73 14.62 22.06
CA ALA A 83 -5.10 14.14 22.05
C ALA A 83 -5.75 14.64 23.34
N VAL A 84 -6.74 15.53 23.21
CA VAL A 84 -7.64 15.88 24.33
C VAL A 84 -8.72 14.82 24.48
#